data_AF-A0A2K0UJ98-F1
#
_entry.id   AF-A0A2K0UJ98-F1
#
_cell.length_a   1.000
_cell.length_b   1.000
_cell.length_c   1.000
_cell.angle_alpha   90.00
_cell.angle_beta   90.00
_cell.angle_gamma   90.00
#
_symmetry.space_group_name_H-M   'P 1'
#
loop_
_entity.id
_entity.type
_entity.pdbx_description
1 polymer ?
#
loop_
_entity_poly.entity_id
_entity_poly.type
_entity_poly.pdbx_seq_one_letter_code
_entity_poly.pdbx_strand_id
1 'polypeptide(L)'
;MPLDMAIDLDSISKDDCKISHLCDLFVYLVRHLLPRDRTLVCIIDGIGNYETDELESDMLAVVKMLLQFCNTAEHGNDAGLLHGDVKVLATAPFSTESVQELFIGEGNEDEDDLPFLTMESFPDVNDTVGISMPSFSLRRGNTDELD
;
A
#
# COMPACT_ATOMS: atom_id res chain seq x y z
N MET A 1 -11.28 -10.70 17.52
CA MET A 1 -11.44 -10.20 18.90
C MET A 1 -12.34 -8.96 18.87
N PRO A 2 -13.32 -8.82 19.77
CA PRO A 2 -14.08 -7.57 19.86
C PRO A 2 -13.19 -6.51 20.51
N LEU A 3 -12.94 -5.41 19.79
CA LEU A 3 -12.20 -4.26 20.31
C LEU A 3 -13.13 -3.48 21.23
N ASP A 4 -13.17 -3.84 22.51
CA ASP A 4 -13.69 -2.98 23.56
C ASP A 4 -12.59 -1.95 23.89
N MET A 5 -12.34 -1.02 22.96
CA MET A 5 -11.29 -0.02 23.08
C MET A 5 -11.91 1.32 23.46
N ALA A 6 -11.89 1.62 24.75
CA ALA A 6 -11.88 3.00 25.22
C ALA A 6 -10.56 3.62 24.77
N ILE A 7 -10.55 4.17 23.54
CA ILE A 7 -9.40 4.93 23.02
C ILE A 7 -9.15 6.06 24.00
N ASP A 8 -8.01 6.01 24.69
CA ASP A 8 -7.61 7.01 25.67
C ASP A 8 -7.08 8.25 24.94
N LEU A 9 -8.02 9.09 24.47
CA LEU A 9 -7.74 10.36 23.81
C LEU A 9 -6.92 11.30 24.69
N ASP A 10 -7.05 11.19 26.02
CA ASP A 10 -6.28 12.00 26.96
C ASP A 10 -4.80 11.58 26.98
N SER A 11 -4.49 10.29 26.79
CA SER A 11 -3.12 9.81 26.62
C SER A 11 -2.47 10.29 25.31
N ILE A 12 -3.26 10.46 24.25
CA ILE A 12 -2.77 10.93 22.94
C ILE A 12 -2.42 12.43 22.99
N SER A 13 -3.10 13.19 23.84
CA SER A 13 -2.86 14.64 23.99
C SER A 13 -1.56 15.00 24.72
N LYS A 14 -0.85 14.02 25.27
CA LYS A 14 0.39 14.22 26.06
C LYS A 14 1.62 14.00 25.18
N ASP A 15 2.71 14.68 25.50
CA ASP A 15 4.00 14.59 24.81
C ASP A 15 4.67 13.19 24.85
N ASP A 16 4.09 12.22 25.55
CA ASP A 16 4.60 10.84 25.71
C ASP A 16 3.62 9.79 25.15
N CYS A 17 2.91 10.14 24.07
CA CYS A 17 1.97 9.23 23.42
C CYS A 17 2.71 8.07 22.75
N LYS A 18 2.35 6.84 23.12
CA LYS A 18 2.87 5.63 22.46
C LYS A 18 2.28 5.48 21.06
N ILE A 19 3.10 5.04 20.11
CA ILE A 19 2.67 4.75 18.73
C ILE A 19 1.52 3.74 18.68
N SER A 20 1.49 2.77 19.61
CA SER A 20 0.39 1.80 19.71
C SER A 20 -0.98 2.48 19.88
N HIS A 21 -1.08 3.56 20.66
CA HIS A 21 -2.36 4.27 20.85
C HIS A 21 -2.78 5.03 19.59
N LEU A 22 -1.82 5.58 18.83
CA LEU A 22 -2.11 6.20 17.53
C LEU A 22 -2.57 5.17 16.50
N CYS A 23 -1.95 3.99 16.48
CA CYS A 23 -2.39 2.86 15.66
C CYS A 23 -3.82 2.44 16.00
N ASP A 24 -4.16 2.28 17.28
CA ASP A 24 -5.51 1.90 17.72
C ASP A 24 -6.56 2.94 17.30
N LEU A 25 -6.23 4.24 17.47
CA LEU A 25 -7.09 5.33 17.00
C LEU A 25 -7.28 5.27 15.49
N PHE A 26 -6.20 5.11 14.72
CA PHE A 26 -6.27 5.02 13.27
C PHE A 26 -7.15 3.84 12.84
N VAL A 27 -6.98 2.68 13.48
CA VAL A 27 -7.78 1.48 13.18
C VAL A 27 -9.26 1.73 13.41
N TYR A 28 -9.59 2.37 14.53
CA TYR A 28 -10.96 2.74 14.84
C TYR A 28 -11.54 3.69 13.79
N LEU A 29 -10.81 4.74 13.41
CA LEU A 29 -11.27 5.70 12.42
C LEU A 29 -11.52 5.03 11.07
N VAL A 30 -10.61 4.17 10.60
CA VAL A 30 -10.78 3.43 9.34
C VAL A 30 -12.00 2.51 9.42
N ARG A 31 -12.12 1.69 10.46
CA ARG A 31 -13.21 0.69 10.56
C ARG A 31 -14.60 1.31 10.70
N HIS A 32 -14.69 2.48 11.34
CA HIS A 32 -15.99 3.09 11.63
C HIS A 32 -16.37 4.24 10.71
N LEU A 33 -15.38 4.95 10.14
CA LEU A 33 -15.63 6.17 9.37
C LEU A 33 -15.33 6.03 7.89
N LEU A 34 -14.54 5.04 7.45
CA LEU A 34 -14.24 4.87 6.03
C LEU A 34 -15.42 4.19 5.31
N PRO A 35 -16.11 4.90 4.39
CA PRO A 35 -17.21 4.31 3.63
C PRO A 35 -16.74 3.17 2.74
N ARG A 36 -17.58 2.15 2.57
CA ARG A 36 -17.28 0.94 1.77
C ARG A 36 -16.95 1.22 0.30
N ASP A 37 -17.50 2.28 -0.25
CA ASP A 37 -17.32 2.70 -1.64
C ASP A 37 -16.10 3.60 -1.84
N ARG A 38 -15.26 3.77 -0.81
CA ARG A 38 -14.08 4.61 -0.85
C ARG A 38 -12.82 3.83 -0.56
N THR A 39 -11.72 4.28 -1.15
CA THR A 39 -10.38 3.76 -0.86
C THR A 39 -9.59 4.83 -0.10
N LEU A 40 -8.99 4.45 1.02
CA LEU A 40 -7.96 5.24 1.68
C LEU A 40 -6.60 4.85 1.10
N VAL A 41 -5.86 5.82 0.60
CA VAL A 41 -4.50 5.61 0.09
C VAL A 41 -3.51 6.24 1.07
N CYS A 42 -2.66 5.43 1.67
CA CYS A 42 -1.56 5.85 2.53
C CYS A 42 -0.27 5.87 1.73
N ILE A 43 0.32 7.06 1.56
CA ILE A 43 1.62 7.23 0.89
C ILE A 43 2.65 7.58 1.95
N ILE A 44 3.68 6.74 2.09
CA ILE A 44 4.77 6.94 3.04
C ILE A 44 6.06 7.12 2.25
N ASP A 45 6.51 8.36 2.15
CA ASP A 45 7.74 8.69 1.44
C ASP A 45 8.96 8.64 2.36
N GLY A 46 10.03 8.02 1.88
CA GLY A 46 11.28 7.83 2.61
C GLY A 46 11.15 6.85 3.79
N ILE A 47 10.38 5.77 3.65
CA ILE A 47 10.16 4.78 4.73
C ILE A 47 11.49 4.21 5.29
N GLY A 48 12.50 4.06 4.43
CA GLY A 48 13.83 3.57 4.84
C GLY A 48 14.56 4.48 5.83
N ASN A 49 14.18 5.76 5.97
CA ASN A 49 14.78 6.65 6.97
C ASN A 49 14.39 6.29 8.41
N TYR A 50 13.39 5.42 8.58
CA TYR A 50 12.91 4.95 9.88
C TYR A 50 13.47 3.57 10.26
N GLU A 51 14.25 2.93 9.40
CA GLU A 51 15.01 1.70 9.72
C GLU A 51 16.26 2.05 10.54
N THR A 52 16.03 2.56 11.75
CA THR A 52 17.09 2.90 12.72
C THR A 52 16.71 2.34 14.07
N ASP A 53 17.71 2.02 14.92
CA ASP A 53 17.49 1.44 16.25
C ASP A 53 16.46 2.20 17.11
N GLU A 54 16.33 3.51 16.91
CA GLU A 54 15.43 4.38 17.66
C GLU A 54 13.98 4.36 17.14
N LEU A 55 13.78 4.17 15.83
CA LEU A 55 12.48 4.37 15.16
C LEU A 55 11.90 3.10 14.54
N GLU A 56 12.73 2.08 14.32
CA GLU A 56 12.38 0.88 13.58
C GLU A 56 11.19 0.16 14.22
N SER A 57 11.23 -0.08 15.53
CA SER A 57 10.15 -0.81 16.21
C SER A 57 8.78 -0.16 16.04
N ASP A 58 8.74 1.17 16.15
CA ASP A 58 7.54 1.97 16.00
C ASP A 58 7.06 2.03 14.54
N MET A 59 7.99 2.20 13.60
CA MET A 59 7.69 2.14 12.17
C MET A 59 7.10 0.78 11.78
N LEU A 60 7.72 -0.32 12.22
CA LEU A 60 7.24 -1.67 11.95
C LEU A 60 5.84 -1.89 12.54
N ALA A 61 5.54 -1.32 13.71
CA ALA A 61 4.21 -1.37 14.30
C ALA A 61 3.17 -0.65 13.43
N VAL A 62 3.50 0.51 12.87
CA VAL A 62 2.64 1.25 11.94
C VAL A 62 2.42 0.47 10.64
N VAL A 63 3.49 -0.03 10.02
CA VAL A 63 3.40 -0.80 8.76
C VAL A 63 2.59 -2.08 8.96
N LYS A 64 2.85 -2.86 10.02
CA LYS A 64 2.05 -4.04 10.38
C LYS A 64 0.57 -3.71 10.55
N MET A 65 0.25 -2.61 11.22
CA MET A 65 -1.14 -2.17 11.40
C MET A 65 -1.80 -1.84 10.07
N LEU A 66 -1.12 -1.13 9.17
CA LEU A 66 -1.67 -0.80 7.85
C LEU A 66 -1.92 -2.06 7.01
N LEU A 67 -1.02 -3.04 7.06
CA LEU A 67 -1.15 -4.31 6.34
C LEU A 67 -2.33 -5.17 6.81
N GLN A 68 -2.76 -5.03 8.07
CA GLN A 68 -3.96 -5.73 8.56
C GLN A 68 -5.24 -5.35 7.81
N PHE A 69 -5.27 -4.18 7.15
CA PHE A 69 -6.39 -3.76 6.31
C PHE A 69 -6.34 -4.31 4.89
N CYS A 70 -5.16 -4.73 4.42
CA CYS A 70 -4.98 -5.26 3.07
C CYS A 70 -5.38 -6.76 2.99
N ASN A 71 -5.27 -7.52 4.09
CA ASN A 71 -5.43 -8.97 4.12
C ASN A 71 -6.88 -9.49 4.32
N THR A 72 -7.88 -8.61 4.32
CA THR A 72 -9.26 -8.99 4.70
C THR A 72 -10.13 -9.54 3.56
N ALA A 73 -9.58 -9.73 2.35
CA ALA A 73 -10.37 -10.06 1.15
C ALA A 73 -10.69 -11.56 0.98
N GLU A 74 -10.00 -12.48 1.68
CA GLU A 74 -9.94 -13.89 1.27
C GLU A 74 -10.73 -14.89 2.15
N HIS A 75 -11.20 -14.52 3.35
CA HIS A 75 -11.94 -15.45 4.21
C HIS A 75 -13.43 -15.11 4.27
N GLY A 76 -14.17 -15.68 3.32
CA GLY A 76 -15.62 -15.76 3.33
C GLY A 76 -16.11 -16.55 4.52
N ASN A 77 -16.33 -15.88 5.65
CA ASN A 77 -17.30 -16.17 6.71
C ASN A 77 -16.90 -15.41 7.97
N ASP A 78 -17.10 -14.09 8.00
CA ASP A 78 -17.63 -13.50 9.22
C ASP A 78 -18.27 -12.14 8.98
N ALA A 79 -19.45 -11.96 9.54
CA ALA A 79 -20.17 -10.70 9.54
C ALA A 79 -19.46 -9.72 10.49
N GLY A 80 -18.65 -8.80 9.97
CA GLY A 80 -18.01 -7.81 10.83
C GLY A 80 -17.26 -6.71 10.08
N LEU A 81 -17.95 -5.59 9.83
CA LEU A 81 -17.38 -4.29 9.44
C LEU A 81 -16.53 -4.27 8.16
N LEU A 82 -17.20 -4.48 7.03
CA LEU A 82 -16.74 -4.01 5.72
C LEU A 82 -16.59 -2.47 5.79
N HIS A 83 -15.36 -2.01 5.97
CA HIS A 83 -14.91 -0.64 5.76
C HIS A 83 -14.47 -0.50 4.29
N GLY A 84 -14.16 0.70 3.84
CA GLY A 84 -13.56 0.90 2.52
C GLY A 84 -12.17 0.29 2.41
N ASP A 85 -11.67 0.11 1.18
CA ASP A 85 -10.35 -0.47 0.94
C ASP A 85 -9.24 0.45 1.48
N VAL A 86 -8.15 -0.14 1.95
CA VAL A 86 -6.91 0.59 2.28
C VAL A 86 -5.82 0.12 1.32
N LYS A 87 -5.10 1.08 0.74
CA LYS A 87 -3.93 0.83 -0.10
C LYS A 87 -2.73 1.57 0.47
N VAL A 88 -1.59 0.91 0.52
CA VAL A 88 -0.35 1.48 1.06
C VAL A 88 0.69 1.51 -0.04
N LEU A 89 1.33 2.67 -0.21
CA LEU A 89 2.50 2.86 -1.04
C LEU A 89 3.62 3.39 -0.15
N ALA A 90 4.70 2.62 0.00
CA ALA A 90 5.89 3.03 0.71
C ALA A 90 7.05 3.20 -0.29
N THR A 91 7.77 4.31 -0.22
CA THR A 91 8.90 4.60 -1.11
C THR A 91 10.17 4.84 -0.31
N ALA A 92 11.30 4.38 -0.84
CA ALA A 92 12.62 4.68 -0.33
C ALA A 92 13.61 4.80 -1.50
N PRO A 93 14.62 5.69 -1.42
CA PRO A 93 15.64 5.81 -2.47
C PRO A 93 16.73 4.73 -2.37
N PHE A 94 16.59 3.80 -1.42
CA PHE A 94 17.49 2.67 -1.16
C PHE A 94 16.66 1.46 -0.68
N SER A 95 17.26 0.27 -0.71
CA SER A 95 16.65 -0.97 -0.23
C SER A 95 16.37 -0.91 1.27
N THR A 96 15.26 -1.50 1.68
CA THR A 96 14.81 -1.52 3.09
C THR A 96 14.67 -2.98 3.53
N GLU A 97 15.36 -3.41 4.57
CA GLU A 97 15.39 -4.83 4.97
C GLU A 97 14.13 -5.19 5.77
N SER A 98 13.98 -4.57 6.94
CA SER A 98 12.90 -4.85 7.89
C SER A 98 11.52 -4.53 7.33
N VAL A 99 11.39 -3.47 6.53
CA VAL A 99 10.14 -3.14 5.85
C VAL A 99 9.79 -4.23 4.83
N GLN A 100 10.73 -4.65 3.97
CA GLN A 100 10.47 -5.67 2.95
C GLN A 100 10.01 -6.99 3.58
N GLU A 101 10.64 -7.43 4.67
CA GLU A 101 10.24 -8.64 5.40
C GLU A 101 8.78 -8.60 5.84
N LEU A 102 8.26 -7.44 6.28
CA LEU A 102 6.86 -7.30 6.65
C LEU A 102 5.89 -7.45 5.49
N PHE A 103 6.28 -6.98 4.31
CA PHE A 103 5.44 -7.04 3.12
C PHE A 103 5.45 -8.42 2.46
N ILE A 104 6.57 -9.16 2.57
CA ILE A 104 6.70 -10.54 2.06
C ILE A 104 6.03 -11.54 3.03
N GLY A 105 5.99 -11.22 4.33
CA GLY A 105 5.40 -12.07 5.37
C GLY A 105 6.30 -13.23 5.78
N GLU A 106 6.25 -13.62 7.05
CA GLU A 106 7.02 -14.76 7.56
C GLU A 106 6.53 -16.08 6.92
N GLY A 107 7.22 -16.54 5.86
CA GLY A 107 7.06 -17.89 5.32
C GLY A 107 6.15 -18.05 4.09
N ASN A 108 5.76 -16.97 3.41
CA ASN A 108 5.14 -17.06 2.10
C ASN A 108 6.24 -17.09 1.02
N GLU A 109 6.61 -18.29 0.59
CA GLU A 109 7.58 -18.52 -0.50
C GLU A 109 6.96 -18.30 -1.90
N ASP A 110 5.63 -18.18 -1.98
CA ASP A 110 4.90 -18.00 -3.23
C ASP A 110 4.68 -16.49 -3.50
N GLU A 111 5.54 -15.92 -4.35
CA GLU A 111 5.48 -14.50 -4.78
C GLU A 111 4.13 -14.11 -5.42
N ASP A 112 3.39 -15.08 -5.97
CA ASP A 112 2.16 -14.86 -6.73
C ASP A 112 0.92 -14.56 -5.85
N ASP A 113 0.96 -14.88 -4.55
CA ASP A 113 -0.15 -14.65 -3.60
C ASP A 113 0.12 -13.49 -2.63
N LEU A 114 1.23 -12.76 -2.82
CA LEU A 114 1.53 -11.59 -2.00
C LEU A 114 0.61 -10.41 -2.40
N PRO A 115 -0.07 -9.74 -1.46
CA PRO A 115 -0.83 -8.51 -1.75
C PRO A 115 0.09 -7.31 -2.05
N PHE A 116 1.37 -7.56 -2.36
CA PHE A 116 2.45 -6.60 -2.44
C PHE A 116 3.13 -6.63 -3.80
N LEU A 117 3.39 -5.46 -4.35
CA LEU A 117 4.13 -5.28 -5.59
C LEU A 117 5.43 -4.53 -5.26
N THR A 118 6.56 -5.24 -5.27
CA THR A 118 7.88 -4.60 -5.21
C THR A 118 8.14 -3.86 -6.52
N MET A 119 8.63 -2.61 -6.42
CA MET A 119 9.01 -1.82 -7.59
C MET A 119 10.49 -1.99 -7.99
N GLU A 120 11.28 -2.76 -7.26
CA GLU A 120 12.71 -2.98 -7.52
C GLU A 120 12.98 -3.70 -8.85
N SER A 121 11.97 -4.33 -9.43
CA SER A 121 12.07 -5.14 -10.65
C SER A 121 11.65 -4.40 -11.92
N PHE A 122 11.21 -3.14 -11.84
CA PHE A 122 10.87 -2.40 -13.07
C PHE A 122 12.16 -1.88 -13.72
N PRO A 123 12.40 -2.21 -15.01
CA PRO A 123 13.55 -1.66 -15.71
C PRO A 123 13.46 -0.14 -15.72
N ASP A 124 14.60 0.53 -15.53
CA ASP A 124 14.70 1.99 -15.60
C ASP A 124 13.95 2.50 -16.84
N VAL A 125 12.86 3.23 -16.62
CA VAL A 125 11.96 3.71 -17.68
C VAL A 125 12.63 4.81 -18.54
N ASN A 126 13.93 5.04 -18.36
CA ASN A 126 14.74 5.93 -19.18
C ASN A 126 15.59 5.21 -20.23
N ASP A 127 15.54 3.87 -20.30
CA ASP A 127 16.02 3.19 -21.49
C ASP A 127 15.05 3.49 -22.63
N THR A 128 15.49 4.35 -23.54
CA THR A 128 14.87 4.66 -24.82
C THR A 128 14.66 3.38 -25.63
N VAL A 129 13.60 2.64 -25.34
CA VAL A 129 13.08 1.61 -26.23
C VAL A 129 12.47 2.37 -27.39
N GLY A 130 13.24 2.48 -28.48
CA GLY A 130 12.79 3.04 -29.74
C GLY A 130 11.44 2.43 -30.10
N ILE A 131 10.39 3.22 -29.95
CA ILE A 131 9.03 2.84 -30.34
C ILE A 131 9.03 2.83 -31.86
N SER A 132 9.44 1.71 -32.45
CA SER A 132 9.18 1.42 -33.85
C SER A 132 7.66 1.29 -33.99
N MET A 133 7.01 2.36 -34.42
CA MET A 133 5.58 2.34 -34.71
C MET A 133 5.31 1.25 -35.77
N PRO A 134 4.33 0.37 -35.55
CA PRO A 134 3.90 -0.55 -36.59
C PRO A 134 3.31 0.27 -37.75
N SER A 135 3.87 0.07 -38.95
CA SER A 135 3.37 0.67 -40.18
C SER A 135 1.97 0.14 -40.49
N PHE A 136 0.94 0.89 -40.10
CA PHE A 136 -0.41 0.66 -40.58
C PHE A 136 -0.47 1.05 -42.06
N SER A 137 -0.47 0.04 -42.92
CA SER A 137 -0.74 0.19 -44.36
C SER A 137 -2.17 0.69 -44.56
N LEU A 138 -2.35 2.00 -44.62
CA LEU A 138 -3.57 2.61 -45.15
C LEU A 138 -3.55 2.46 -46.68
N ARG A 139 -4.19 1.39 -47.15
CA ARG A 139 -4.54 1.17 -48.55
C ARG A 139 -5.50 2.29 -48.97
N ARG A 140 -4.96 3.41 -49.46
CA ARG A 140 -5.76 4.52 -50.01
C ARG A 140 -6.29 4.07 -51.37
N GLY A 141 -7.60 3.82 -51.40
CA GLY A 141 -8.33 3.55 -52.64
C GLY A 141 -8.25 4.73 -53.61
N ASN A 142 -8.16 4.39 -54.89
CA ASN A 142 -8.32 5.30 -56.03
C ASN A 142 -9.64 6.09 -55.96
N THR A 143 -9.57 7.34 -56.38
CA THR A 143 -10.61 8.29 -56.89
C THR A 143 -9.92 9.68 -56.77
N ASP A 144 -9.73 10.53 -57.78
CA ASP A 144 -10.35 10.70 -59.09
C ASP A 144 -9.41 11.45 -60.05
N GLU A 145 -9.70 11.32 -61.35
CA GLU A 145 -9.27 12.20 -62.44
C GLU A 145 -9.79 13.65 -62.28
N LEU A 146 -9.28 14.54 -63.15
CA LEU A 146 -9.62 15.97 -63.45
C LEU A 146 -8.65 16.95 -62.73
N ASP A 147 -7.80 17.74 -63.40
CA ASP A 147 -7.71 18.23 -64.79
C ASP A 147 -6.23 18.30 -65.26
#